data_AF-T1WY83-F1
#
_entry.id   AF-T1WY83-F1
#
_cell.length_a   1.000
_cell.length_b   1.000
_cell.length_c   1.000
_cell.angle_alpha   90.00
_cell.angle_beta   90.00
_cell.angle_gamma   90.00
#
_symmetry.space_group_name_H-M   'P 1'
#
loop_
_entity.id
_entity.type
_entity.pdbx_description
1 polymer ?
#
loop_
_entity_poly.entity_id
_entity_poly.type
_entity_poly.pdbx_seq_one_letter_code
_entity_poly.pdbx_strand_id
1 'polypeptide(L)'
;NSIDDENINSHPFMRYRERFLYSMEGVNHAACLTGEVKGHYLNATAATMEDMYERADCCAELGSIIVMIDLVIGYTAIQSMSYWARKNDVILHLHRAGNSTYSRQKNHGMNFRVICKWMRMAGVDHIHAGTVVGKLEGDPLMIKGFYNTLLDFKTDVSLPEGLFFAQDWASLRKCVPVASGGIH
;
A
#
# COMPACT_ATOMS: atom_id res chain seq x y z
N ASN A 1 3.53 -15.24 -0.06
CA ASN A 1 3.75 -13.91 -0.68
C ASN A 1 4.90 -13.22 0.02
N SER A 2 5.66 -12.42 -0.71
CA SER A 2 6.76 -11.61 -0.20
C SER A 2 6.68 -10.19 -0.78
N ILE A 3 7.54 -9.28 -0.33
CA ILE A 3 7.46 -7.85 -0.64
C ILE A 3 8.88 -7.26 -0.63
N ASP A 4 9.15 -6.30 -1.52
CA ASP A 4 10.33 -5.44 -1.44
C ASP A 4 10.23 -4.52 -0.20
N ASP A 5 11.35 -4.25 0.48
CA ASP A 5 11.35 -3.20 1.51
C ASP A 5 11.11 -1.82 0.86
N GLU A 6 10.55 -0.86 1.60
CA GLU A 6 10.18 0.46 1.06
C GLU A 6 11.38 1.24 0.52
N ASN A 7 12.59 0.94 0.99
CA ASN A 7 13.83 1.56 0.53
C ASN A 7 14.54 0.76 -0.56
N ILE A 8 13.97 -0.35 -1.06
CA ILE A 8 14.56 -1.17 -2.12
C ILE A 8 13.99 -0.74 -3.47
N ASN A 9 14.66 0.24 -4.09
CA ASN A 9 14.31 0.76 -5.42
C ASN A 9 15.24 0.20 -6.52
N SER A 10 16.34 0.90 -6.83
CA SER A 10 17.38 0.44 -7.76
C SER A 10 18.73 0.97 -7.32
N HIS A 11 19.51 0.13 -6.66
CA HIS A 11 20.75 0.51 -5.97
C HIS A 11 21.97 -0.12 -6.62
N PRO A 12 23.20 0.39 -6.38
CA PRO A 12 24.42 -0.22 -6.93
C PRO A 12 24.60 -1.70 -6.58
N PHE A 13 24.09 -2.14 -5.42
CA PHE A 13 24.19 -3.52 -4.96
C PHE A 13 23.08 -4.44 -5.52
N MET A 14 22.02 -3.87 -6.10
CA MET A 14 20.90 -4.63 -6.67
C MET A 14 20.05 -3.71 -7.57
N ARG A 15 20.13 -3.90 -8.89
CA ARG A 15 19.31 -3.14 -9.84
C ARG A 15 17.91 -3.75 -9.93
N TYR A 16 16.91 -2.91 -10.22
CA TYR A 16 15.51 -3.33 -10.16
C TYR A 16 15.18 -4.48 -11.15
N ARG A 17 15.71 -4.44 -12.38
CA ARG A 17 15.42 -5.46 -13.40
C ARG A 17 15.88 -6.86 -12.96
N GLU A 18 17.08 -6.96 -12.41
CA GLU A 18 17.63 -8.21 -11.87
C GLU A 18 16.74 -8.75 -10.76
N ARG A 19 16.37 -7.88 -9.80
CA ARG A 19 15.49 -8.24 -8.69
C ARG A 19 14.13 -8.74 -9.18
N PHE A 20 13.53 -8.07 -10.15
CA PHE A 20 12.20 -8.41 -10.67
C PHE A 20 12.21 -9.79 -11.32
N LEU A 21 13.20 -10.08 -12.16
CA LEU A 21 13.34 -11.37 -12.84
C LEU A 21 13.47 -12.53 -11.84
N TYR A 22 14.41 -12.43 -10.89
CA TYR A 22 14.62 -13.50 -9.91
C TYR A 22 13.44 -13.64 -8.93
N SER A 23 12.78 -12.54 -8.58
CA SER A 23 11.59 -12.60 -7.72
C SER A 23 10.43 -13.31 -8.42
N MET A 24 10.21 -13.05 -9.71
CA MET A 24 9.15 -13.72 -10.48
C MET A 24 9.47 -15.19 -10.76
N GLU A 25 10.75 -15.57 -10.91
CA GLU A 25 11.15 -16.97 -10.92
C GLU A 25 10.76 -17.67 -9.60
N GLY A 26 11.09 -17.05 -8.46
CA GLY A 26 10.73 -17.58 -7.14
C GLY A 26 9.22 -17.68 -6.91
N VAL A 27 8.45 -16.69 -7.38
CA VAL A 27 6.98 -16.70 -7.31
C VAL A 27 6.40 -17.88 -8.10
N ASN A 28 6.83 -18.07 -9.35
CA ASN A 28 6.32 -19.15 -10.20
C ASN A 28 6.74 -20.54 -9.68
N HIS A 29 7.97 -20.67 -9.18
CA HIS A 29 8.42 -21.90 -8.53
C HIS A 29 7.55 -22.24 -7.32
N ALA A 30 7.33 -21.27 -6.42
CA ALA A 30 6.51 -21.47 -5.23
C ALA A 30 5.04 -21.78 -5.57
N ALA A 31 4.48 -21.13 -6.59
CA ALA A 31 3.13 -21.42 -7.07
C ALA A 31 3.02 -22.85 -7.61
N CYS A 32 4.00 -23.30 -8.41
CA CYS A 32 4.05 -24.66 -8.94
C CYS A 32 4.11 -25.72 -7.82
N LEU A 33 4.93 -25.51 -6.80
CA LEU A 33 5.07 -26.46 -5.69
C LEU A 33 3.83 -26.54 -4.79
N THR A 34 3.07 -25.45 -4.67
CA THR A 34 1.98 -25.35 -3.69
C THR A 34 0.59 -25.48 -4.31
N GLY A 35 0.44 -25.25 -5.61
CA GLY A 35 -0.86 -25.17 -6.28
C GLY A 35 -1.66 -23.91 -5.92
N GLU A 36 -1.06 -22.95 -5.23
CA GLU A 36 -1.68 -21.69 -4.82
C GLU A 36 -1.14 -20.52 -5.64
N VAL A 37 -1.99 -19.50 -5.86
CA VAL A 37 -1.54 -18.23 -6.43
C VAL A 37 -0.59 -17.54 -5.44
N LYS A 38 0.60 -17.19 -5.91
CA LYS A 38 1.62 -16.45 -5.15
C LYS A 38 1.89 -15.10 -5.80
N GLY A 39 2.43 -14.17 -5.01
CA GLY A 39 2.91 -12.88 -5.51
C GLY A 39 4.08 -12.35 -4.69
N HIS A 40 4.85 -11.47 -5.33
CA HIS A 40 5.88 -10.65 -4.72
C HIS A 40 5.59 -9.19 -5.06
N TYR A 41 5.57 -8.29 -4.08
CA TYR A 41 5.15 -6.91 -4.35
C TYR A 41 6.39 -6.14 -4.79
N LEU A 42 6.55 -6.03 -6.10
CA LEU A 42 7.69 -5.40 -6.75
C LEU A 42 7.62 -3.88 -6.59
N ASN A 43 8.66 -3.24 -6.06
CA ASN A 43 8.65 -1.81 -5.77
C ASN A 43 8.92 -0.97 -7.04
N ALA A 44 7.87 -0.29 -7.52
CA ALA A 44 7.92 0.60 -8.69
C ALA A 44 8.29 2.05 -8.33
N THR A 45 8.45 2.41 -7.05
CA THR A 45 8.86 3.74 -6.63
C THR A 45 10.18 4.15 -7.29
N ALA A 46 10.16 5.30 -7.97
CA ALA A 46 11.31 5.89 -8.66
C ALA A 46 11.29 7.42 -8.53
N ALA A 47 12.32 8.07 -9.09
CA ALA A 47 12.48 9.53 -8.98
C ALA A 47 11.59 10.30 -9.97
N THR A 48 11.31 9.72 -11.13
CA THR A 48 10.52 10.33 -12.22
C THR A 48 9.34 9.43 -12.56
N MET A 49 8.29 10.01 -13.16
CA MET A 49 7.13 9.23 -13.60
C MET A 49 7.48 8.28 -14.73
N GLU A 50 8.41 8.67 -15.60
CA GLU A 50 8.91 7.84 -16.70
C GLU A 50 9.56 6.56 -16.18
N ASP A 51 10.44 6.67 -15.17
CA ASP A 51 11.06 5.51 -14.53
C ASP A 51 10.03 4.65 -13.79
N MET A 52 9.02 5.28 -13.17
CA MET A 52 7.95 4.55 -12.49
C MET A 52 7.12 3.72 -13.46
N TYR A 53 6.72 4.30 -14.60
CA TYR A 53 6.00 3.57 -15.65
C TYR A 53 6.87 2.46 -16.24
N GLU A 54 8.14 2.71 -16.54
CA GLU A 54 9.04 1.66 -17.05
C GLU A 54 9.10 0.44 -16.10
N ARG A 55 9.21 0.69 -14.79
CA ARG A 55 9.23 -0.38 -13.79
C ARG A 55 7.90 -1.10 -13.69
N ALA A 56 6.80 -0.36 -13.66
CA ALA A 56 5.46 -0.92 -13.53
C ALA A 56 5.10 -1.76 -14.76
N ASP A 57 5.39 -1.27 -15.96
CA ASP A 57 5.19 -2.00 -17.22
C ASP A 57 6.03 -3.29 -17.22
N CYS A 58 7.29 -3.23 -16.78
CA CYS A 58 8.12 -4.42 -16.61
C CYS A 58 7.50 -5.44 -15.63
N CYS A 59 6.88 -5.00 -14.53
CA CYS A 59 6.18 -5.91 -13.61
C CYS A 59 5.00 -6.62 -14.29
N ALA A 60 4.22 -5.87 -15.08
CA ALA A 60 3.06 -6.39 -15.80
C ALA A 60 3.46 -7.35 -16.92
N GLU A 61 4.51 -7.01 -17.69
CA GLU A 61 5.08 -7.86 -18.74
C GLU A 61 5.59 -9.20 -18.20
N LEU A 62 6.15 -9.20 -16.99
CA LEU A 62 6.59 -10.43 -16.29
C LEU A 62 5.43 -11.24 -15.71
N GLY A 63 4.20 -10.74 -15.77
CA GLY A 63 3.01 -11.41 -15.23
C GLY A 63 2.85 -11.29 -13.72
N SER A 64 3.44 -10.26 -13.09
CA SER A 64 3.17 -9.99 -11.67
C SER A 64 1.73 -9.56 -11.45
N ILE A 65 1.07 -10.14 -10.45
CA ILE A 65 -0.30 -9.80 -10.07
C ILE A 65 -0.39 -8.53 -9.20
N ILE A 66 0.74 -8.05 -8.67
CA ILE A 66 0.81 -6.98 -7.68
C ILE A 66 2.10 -6.17 -7.80
N VAL A 67 1.98 -4.86 -7.62
CA VAL A 67 3.09 -3.90 -7.54
C VAL A 67 2.95 -3.07 -6.27
N MET A 68 4.06 -2.59 -5.71
CA MET A 68 4.03 -1.64 -4.60
C MET A 68 4.60 -0.28 -4.96
N ILE A 69 4.09 0.73 -4.25
CA ILE A 69 4.54 2.12 -4.29
C ILE A 69 4.64 2.69 -2.88
N ASP A 70 5.44 3.74 -2.71
CA ASP A 70 5.65 4.41 -1.44
C ASP A 70 4.93 5.75 -1.39
N LEU A 71 4.33 6.09 -0.24
CA LEU A 71 3.61 7.35 -0.04
C LEU A 71 4.45 8.61 -0.36
N VAL A 72 5.78 8.51 -0.26
CA VAL A 72 6.71 9.63 -0.53
C VAL A 72 6.75 10.08 -1.98
N ILE A 73 6.24 9.29 -2.94
CA ILE A 73 6.15 9.72 -4.35
C ILE A 73 5.13 10.85 -4.57
N GLY A 74 4.23 11.07 -3.60
CA GLY A 74 3.23 12.12 -3.63
C GLY A 74 1.94 11.73 -4.36
N TYR A 75 0.87 12.46 -4.03
CA TYR A 75 -0.50 12.11 -4.43
C TYR A 75 -0.72 12.11 -5.95
N THR A 76 -0.07 13.01 -6.69
CA THR A 76 -0.14 13.05 -8.16
C THR A 76 0.33 11.73 -8.77
N ALA A 77 1.51 11.24 -8.37
CA ALA A 77 2.06 9.98 -8.86
C ALA A 77 1.22 8.78 -8.39
N ILE A 78 0.72 8.78 -7.14
CA ILE A 78 -0.16 7.72 -6.62
C ILE A 78 -1.43 7.58 -7.48
N GLN A 79 -2.07 8.69 -7.84
CA GLN A 79 -3.26 8.66 -8.69
C GLN A 79 -2.94 8.16 -10.09
N SER A 80 -1.84 8.62 -10.69
CA SER A 80 -1.35 8.09 -11.98
C SER A 80 -1.15 6.57 -11.94
N MET A 81 -0.48 6.06 -10.89
CA MET A 81 -0.27 4.63 -10.71
C MET A 81 -1.56 3.86 -10.45
N SER A 82 -2.54 4.45 -9.76
CA SER A 82 -3.84 3.82 -9.52
C SER A 82 -4.64 3.64 -10.82
N TYR A 83 -4.62 4.65 -11.71
CA TYR A 83 -5.22 4.52 -13.03
C TYR A 83 -4.47 3.52 -13.93
N TRP A 84 -3.14 3.50 -13.86
CA TRP A 84 -2.32 2.52 -14.57
C TRP A 84 -2.63 1.09 -14.09
N ALA A 85 -2.67 0.87 -12.78
CA ALA A 85 -2.95 -0.43 -12.19
C ALA A 85 -4.31 -0.98 -12.62
N ARG A 86 -5.34 -0.12 -12.65
CA ARG A 86 -6.65 -0.48 -13.18
C ARG A 86 -6.64 -0.84 -14.67
N LYS A 87 -5.88 -0.13 -15.49
CA LYS A 87 -5.83 -0.39 -16.95
C LYS A 87 -5.07 -1.66 -17.30
N ASN A 88 -4.17 -2.11 -16.43
CA ASN A 88 -3.31 -3.26 -16.66
C ASN A 88 -3.69 -4.47 -15.77
N ASP A 89 -4.82 -4.42 -15.08
CA ASP A 89 -5.31 -5.49 -14.18
C ASP A 89 -4.29 -5.92 -13.10
N VAL A 90 -3.56 -4.95 -12.53
CA VAL A 90 -2.56 -5.17 -11.47
C VAL A 90 -3.07 -4.62 -10.14
N ILE A 91 -2.82 -5.35 -9.04
CA ILE A 91 -3.11 -4.89 -7.67
C ILE A 91 -2.07 -3.84 -7.24
N LEU A 92 -2.51 -2.74 -6.63
CA LEU A 92 -1.63 -1.65 -6.18
C LEU A 92 -1.50 -1.61 -4.65
N HIS A 93 -0.33 -1.98 -4.14
CA HIS A 93 0.00 -1.89 -2.71
C HIS A 93 0.67 -0.56 -2.36
N LEU A 94 0.18 0.11 -1.32
CA LEU A 94 0.77 1.35 -0.82
C LEU A 94 1.49 1.12 0.52
N HIS A 95 2.80 1.31 0.51
CA HIS A 95 3.57 1.47 1.74
C HIS A 95 3.53 2.94 2.21
N ARG A 96 3.35 3.15 3.52
CA ARG A 96 3.11 4.49 4.10
C ARG A 96 4.40 5.22 4.53
N ALA A 97 5.50 5.04 3.81
CA ALA A 97 6.77 5.68 4.12
C ALA A 97 6.60 7.20 4.34
N GLY A 98 7.22 7.75 5.38
CA GLY A 98 7.14 9.17 5.73
C GLY A 98 5.85 9.61 6.44
N ASN A 99 4.78 8.81 6.48
CA ASN A 99 3.51 9.19 7.12
C ASN A 99 3.65 9.71 8.57
N SER A 100 4.48 9.05 9.38
CA SER A 100 4.61 9.37 10.81
C SER A 100 5.27 10.72 11.08
N THR A 101 5.85 11.38 10.06
CA THR A 101 6.42 12.72 10.20
C THR A 101 5.37 13.78 10.54
N TYR A 102 4.12 13.58 10.12
CA TYR A 102 3.01 14.52 10.35
C TYR A 102 1.74 13.88 10.93
N SER A 103 1.70 12.56 11.15
CA SER A 103 0.52 11.89 11.73
C SER A 103 0.70 11.37 13.15
N ARG A 104 1.91 11.48 13.70
CA ARG A 104 2.24 10.90 15.01
C ARG A 104 1.84 11.79 16.19
N GLN A 105 2.11 13.09 16.10
CA GLN A 105 1.90 13.99 17.24
C GLN A 105 0.42 14.35 17.36
N LYS A 106 -0.16 14.24 18.57
CA LYS A 106 -1.58 14.53 18.80
C LYS A 106 -1.93 16.02 18.72
N ASN A 107 -0.96 16.89 19.03
CA ASN A 107 -1.14 18.33 19.12
C ASN A 107 -0.94 19.08 17.79
N HIS A 108 -0.33 18.44 16.78
CA HIS A 108 -0.05 19.08 15.50
C HIS A 108 0.09 18.05 14.39
N GLY A 109 -0.40 18.41 13.19
CA GLY A 109 -0.30 17.59 11.99
C GLY A 109 -1.67 17.09 11.53
N MET A 110 -1.70 15.89 10.94
CA MET A 110 -2.89 15.29 10.35
C MET A 110 -3.00 13.82 10.73
N ASN A 111 -4.09 13.46 11.39
CA ASN A 111 -4.33 12.09 11.80
C ASN A 111 -4.41 11.14 10.58
N PHE A 112 -3.83 9.95 10.71
CA PHE A 112 -3.71 8.96 9.63
C PHE A 112 -5.05 8.56 8.99
N ARG A 113 -6.17 8.63 9.72
CA ARG A 113 -7.52 8.43 9.16
C ARG A 113 -7.78 9.30 7.93
N VAL A 114 -7.33 10.55 7.94
CA VAL A 114 -7.56 11.47 6.82
C VAL A 114 -6.81 10.97 5.58
N ILE A 115 -5.59 10.46 5.77
CA ILE A 115 -4.77 9.86 4.70
C ILE A 115 -5.41 8.55 4.22
N CYS A 116 -5.95 7.71 5.12
CA CYS A 116 -6.72 6.52 4.72
C CYS A 116 -7.87 6.90 3.78
N LYS A 117 -8.61 7.98 4.08
CA LYS A 117 -9.68 8.47 3.20
C LYS A 117 -9.13 8.88 1.84
N TRP A 118 -8.05 9.66 1.82
CA TRP A 118 -7.44 10.14 0.58
C TRP A 118 -6.91 9.00 -0.27
N MET A 119 -6.27 8.00 0.32
CA MET A 119 -5.68 6.88 -0.41
C MET A 119 -6.76 5.93 -0.93
N ARG A 120 -7.85 5.71 -0.18
CA ARG A 120 -9.01 4.98 -0.69
C ARG A 120 -9.61 5.68 -1.91
N MET A 121 -9.72 7.01 -1.89
CA MET A 121 -10.18 7.80 -3.05
C MET A 121 -9.15 7.84 -4.20
N ALA A 122 -7.85 7.86 -3.89
CA ALA A 122 -6.79 7.85 -4.88
C ALA A 122 -6.76 6.52 -5.67
N GLY A 123 -7.20 5.43 -5.05
CA GLY A 123 -7.48 4.16 -5.73
C GLY A 123 -6.45 3.06 -5.46
N VAL A 124 -5.72 3.12 -4.34
CA VAL A 124 -4.83 2.02 -3.93
C VAL A 124 -5.64 0.85 -3.35
N ASP A 125 -5.20 -0.37 -3.64
CA ASP A 125 -5.89 -1.58 -3.21
C ASP A 125 -5.52 -1.97 -1.77
N HIS A 126 -4.24 -1.82 -1.41
CA HIS A 126 -3.75 -2.07 -0.04
C HIS A 126 -3.09 -0.83 0.56
N ILE A 127 -3.20 -0.66 1.88
CA ILE A 127 -2.43 0.34 2.63
C ILE A 127 -2.05 -0.17 4.02
N HIS A 128 -0.82 0.10 4.46
CA HIS A 128 -0.40 -0.19 5.83
C HIS A 128 -1.23 0.60 6.84
N ALA A 129 -1.91 -0.09 7.76
CA ALA A 129 -2.83 0.52 8.71
C ALA A 129 -2.46 0.31 10.18
N GLY A 130 -1.30 -0.28 10.47
CA GLY A 130 -0.80 -0.52 11.83
C GLY A 130 -1.22 -1.87 12.41
N THR A 131 -0.52 -2.28 13.47
CA THR A 131 -0.60 -3.62 14.07
C THR A 131 -1.19 -3.65 15.47
N VAL A 132 -1.33 -2.49 16.15
CA VAL A 132 -1.69 -2.35 17.57
C VAL A 132 -0.62 -2.92 18.53
N VAL A 133 -0.30 -4.21 18.38
CA VAL A 133 0.58 -4.98 19.27
C VAL A 133 2.02 -5.12 18.75
N GLY A 134 2.31 -4.57 17.57
CA GLY A 134 3.63 -4.67 16.96
C GLY A 134 4.60 -3.58 17.44
N LYS A 135 5.74 -3.48 16.76
CA LYS A 135 6.83 -2.55 17.14
C LYS A 135 6.52 -1.06 16.88
N LEU A 136 5.46 -0.76 16.13
CA LEU A 136 5.10 0.60 15.70
C LEU A 136 3.86 1.07 16.46
N GLU A 137 3.79 2.37 16.75
CA GLU A 137 2.68 2.98 17.49
C GLU A 137 1.30 2.71 16.85
N GLY A 138 0.31 2.40 17.69
CA GLY A 138 -1.07 2.24 17.27
C GLY A 138 -2.02 1.99 18.45
N ASP A 139 -2.76 3.02 18.87
CA ASP A 139 -3.84 2.87 19.85
C ASP A 139 -4.97 1.97 19.27
N PRO A 140 -5.46 0.95 20.01
CA PRO A 140 -6.44 0.00 19.48
C PRO A 140 -7.70 0.63 18.89
N LEU A 141 -8.25 1.67 19.53
CA LEU A 141 -9.48 2.32 19.06
C LEU A 141 -9.23 3.18 17.83
N MET A 142 -8.10 3.87 17.78
CA MET A 142 -7.71 4.64 16.59
C MET A 142 -7.44 3.70 15.40
N ILE A 143 -6.71 2.60 15.61
CA ILE A 143 -6.44 1.63 14.55
C ILE A 143 -7.76 1.02 14.04
N LYS A 144 -8.69 0.67 14.92
CA LYS A 144 -10.02 0.20 14.52
C LYS A 144 -10.75 1.24 13.65
N GLY A 145 -10.70 2.52 14.01
CA GLY A 145 -11.24 3.60 13.19
C GLY A 145 -10.60 3.71 11.79
N PHE A 146 -9.30 3.42 11.67
CA PHE A 146 -8.61 3.37 10.37
C PHE A 146 -9.12 2.20 9.52
N TYR A 147 -9.27 1.02 10.12
CA TYR A 147 -9.77 -0.18 9.43
C TYR A 147 -11.21 0.02 8.95
N ASN A 148 -12.09 0.57 9.80
CA ASN A 148 -13.47 0.90 9.43
C ASN A 148 -13.51 1.90 8.27
N THR A 149 -12.64 2.92 8.30
CA THR A 149 -12.51 3.91 7.21
C THR A 149 -12.16 3.24 5.86
N LEU A 150 -11.36 2.18 5.87
CA LEU A 150 -10.87 1.50 4.66
C LEU A 150 -11.82 0.41 4.15
N LEU A 151 -12.55 -0.27 5.04
CA LEU A 151 -13.34 -1.47 4.73
C LEU A 151 -14.86 -1.27 4.67
N ASP A 152 -15.40 -0.26 5.35
CA ASP A 152 -16.86 -0.09 5.42
C ASP A 152 -17.39 0.66 4.18
N PHE A 153 -18.64 0.36 3.80
CA PHE A 153 -19.35 1.14 2.76
C PHE A 153 -19.90 2.45 3.32
N LYS A 154 -20.26 2.45 4.59
CA LYS A 154 -20.71 3.61 5.34
C LYS A 154 -20.22 3.49 6.77
N THR A 155 -19.81 4.60 7.35
CA THR A 155 -19.44 4.71 8.78
C THR A 155 -20.30 5.78 9.43
N ASP A 156 -20.77 5.51 10.65
CA ASP A 156 -21.44 6.50 11.48
C ASP A 156 -20.43 7.26 12.35
N VAL A 157 -20.90 8.29 13.05
CA VAL A 157 -20.06 9.02 14.02
C VAL A 157 -19.71 8.09 15.18
N SER A 158 -18.41 7.99 15.49
CA SER A 158 -17.87 7.24 16.63
C SER A 158 -16.68 7.99 17.21
N LEU A 159 -16.93 8.81 18.23
CA LEU A 159 -15.89 9.59 18.90
C LEU A 159 -14.78 8.72 19.52
N PRO A 160 -15.08 7.54 20.13
CA PRO A 160 -14.04 6.67 20.67
C PRO A 160 -13.06 6.15 19.61
N GLU A 161 -13.53 5.89 18.40
CA GLU A 161 -12.71 5.44 17.25
C GLU A 161 -12.16 6.62 16.43
N GLY A 162 -12.40 7.85 16.90
CA GLY A 162 -11.96 9.07 16.24
C GLY A 162 -12.71 9.37 14.94
N LEU A 163 -13.87 8.77 14.69
CA LEU A 163 -14.75 9.03 13.54
C LEU A 163 -15.68 10.21 13.86
N PHE A 164 -15.26 11.42 13.50
CA PHE A 164 -16.00 12.66 13.83
C PHE A 164 -17.18 12.95 12.91
N PHE A 165 -17.22 12.34 11.72
CA PHE A 165 -18.28 12.56 10.73
C PHE A 165 -18.74 11.22 10.18
N ALA A 166 -20.05 11.09 9.99
CA ALA A 166 -20.59 10.01 9.19
C ALA A 166 -20.08 10.13 7.75
N GLN A 167 -19.73 9.00 7.14
CA GLN A 167 -19.16 8.94 5.80
C GLN A 167 -19.85 7.85 5.00
N ASP A 168 -20.41 8.21 3.85
CA ASP A 168 -20.82 7.27 2.80
C ASP A 168 -19.70 7.22 1.74
N TRP A 169 -19.38 6.02 1.27
CA TRP A 169 -18.34 5.79 0.25
C TRP A 169 -18.89 5.65 -1.16
N ALA A 170 -20.21 5.78 -1.38
CA ALA A 170 -20.84 5.78 -2.70
C ALA A 170 -20.39 4.59 -3.58
N SER A 171 -20.35 3.39 -2.98
CA SER A 171 -19.90 2.15 -3.62
C SER A 171 -18.44 2.13 -4.10
N LEU A 172 -17.61 3.08 -3.67
CA LEU A 172 -16.17 3.02 -3.87
C LEU A 172 -15.62 1.72 -3.27
N ARG A 173 -14.76 1.04 -4.03
CA ARG A 173 -14.14 -0.21 -3.59
C ARG A 173 -13.48 -0.05 -2.22
N LYS A 174 -13.45 -1.17 -1.49
CA LYS A 174 -12.75 -1.25 -0.21
C LYS A 174 -11.25 -1.24 -0.46
N CYS A 175 -10.49 -0.75 0.51
CA CYS A 175 -9.03 -0.82 0.53
C CYS A 175 -8.62 -1.77 1.66
N VAL A 176 -7.75 -2.74 1.39
CA VAL A 176 -7.35 -3.75 2.38
C VAL A 176 -6.31 -3.13 3.33
N PRO A 177 -6.60 -3.05 4.64
CA PRO A 177 -5.62 -2.62 5.62
C PRO A 177 -4.55 -3.70 5.82
N VAL A 178 -3.29 -3.30 5.83
CA VAL A 178 -2.14 -4.20 6.05
C VAL A 178 -1.57 -3.98 7.46
N ALA A 179 -1.61 -5.03 8.28
CA ALA A 179 -0.92 -5.11 9.55
C ALA A 179 0.51 -5.63 9.32
N SER A 180 1.52 -4.78 9.53
CA SER A 180 2.93 -5.16 9.42
C SER A 180 3.80 -4.43 10.45
N GLY A 181 4.82 -5.14 10.97
CA GLY A 181 5.86 -4.62 11.84
C GLY A 181 5.92 -5.28 13.21
N GLY A 182 6.87 -6.21 13.40
CA GLY A 182 7.21 -6.78 14.72
C GLY A 182 6.12 -7.65 15.34
N ILE A 183 5.47 -8.49 14.53
CA ILE A 183 4.46 -9.48 14.93
C ILE A 183 5.01 -10.89 14.66
N HIS A 184 4.63 -11.89 15.47
CA HIS A 184 5.09 -13.28 15.36
C HIS A 184 4.01 -14.28 15.75
#